data_AF-A0AAE2R7W9-F1
#
_entry.id   AF-A0AAE2R7W9-F1
#
_cell.length_a   1.000
_cell.length_b   1.000
_cell.length_c   1.000
_cell.angle_alpha   90.00
_cell.angle_beta   90.00
_cell.angle_gamma   90.00
#
_symmetry.space_group_name_H-M   'P 1'
#
loop_
_entity.id
_entity.type
_entity.pdbx_description
1 polymer ?
#
loop_
_entity_poly.entity_id
_entity_poly.type
_entity_poly.pdbx_seq_one_letter_code
_entity_poly.pdbx_strand_id
1 'polypeptide(L)'
;MRIWFTDGSLPTRAAALLPMDGDLDIRLHSLQRMRRWLSHRQAGPVMRQQQISVFHRHRFILMLRVLDGLRDGASRREIASVMFNRNFRTISAVEWQNTSERRHLARLIVEAKDYVCGGYRRILRGGAPKGQLFRNAGNQDVTSA
;
A
#
# COMPACT_ATOMS: atom_id res chain seq x y z
N MET A 1 -2.30 -13.96 10.02
CA MET A 1 -3.71 -13.63 9.71
C MET A 1 -4.55 -14.34 10.76
N ARG A 2 -5.45 -13.65 11.47
CA ARG A 2 -6.31 -14.27 12.49
C ARG A 2 -7.75 -14.09 12.00
N ILE A 3 -8.41 -15.20 11.66
CA ILE A 3 -9.81 -15.21 11.25
C ILE A 3 -10.58 -15.75 12.44
N TRP A 4 -11.63 -15.03 12.85
CA TRP A 4 -12.53 -15.49 13.89
C TRP A 4 -13.72 -16.16 13.20
N PHE A 5 -13.95 -17.43 13.50
CA PHE A 5 -15.15 -18.16 13.09
C PHE A 5 -16.14 -18.11 14.25
N THR A 6 -17.42 -17.95 13.93
CA THR A 6 -18.49 -17.81 14.93
C THR A 6 -18.67 -19.06 15.78
N ASP A 7 -18.20 -20.23 15.31
CA ASP A 7 -18.31 -21.52 16.02
C ASP A 7 -16.99 -21.99 16.68
N GLY A 8 -15.91 -21.20 16.58
CA GLY A 8 -14.60 -21.55 17.15
C GLY A 8 -13.90 -22.77 16.53
N SER A 9 -14.52 -23.42 15.55
CA SER A 9 -13.95 -24.56 14.84
C SER A 9 -13.22 -24.09 13.58
N LEU A 10 -12.10 -24.74 13.23
CA LEU A 10 -11.52 -24.55 11.91
C LEU A 10 -12.56 -24.99 10.88
N PRO A 11 -12.79 -24.24 9.79
CA PRO A 11 -13.84 -24.54 8.85
C PRO A 11 -13.38 -25.65 7.90
N THR A 12 -13.18 -26.84 8.44
CA THR A 12 -12.73 -28.03 7.71
C THR A 12 -13.71 -28.43 6.60
N ARG A 13 -14.95 -27.90 6.66
CA ARG A 13 -16.02 -28.03 5.65
C ARG A 13 -16.50 -26.68 5.08
N ALA A 14 -15.65 -25.65 5.00
CA ALA A 14 -16.03 -24.38 4.37
C ALA A 14 -16.20 -24.52 2.85
N ALA A 15 -17.26 -23.90 2.32
CA ALA A 15 -17.39 -23.55 0.92
C ALA A 15 -17.02 -22.08 0.71
N ALA A 16 -16.38 -21.75 -0.41
CA ALA A 16 -16.08 -20.38 -0.80
C ALA A 16 -16.85 -20.05 -2.08
N LEU A 17 -17.63 -18.97 -2.06
CA LEU A 17 -18.31 -18.42 -3.22
C LEU A 17 -17.43 -17.33 -3.83
N LEU A 18 -17.06 -17.50 -5.10
CA LEU A 18 -16.26 -16.52 -5.83
C LEU A 18 -17.07 -15.94 -6.99
N PRO A 19 -17.18 -14.61 -7.11
CA PRO A 19 -17.75 -13.98 -8.28
C PRO A 19 -16.92 -14.31 -9.54
N MET A 20 -17.60 -14.57 -10.65
CA MET A 20 -16.98 -14.64 -11.97
C MET A 20 -16.75 -13.22 -12.49
N ASP A 21 -15.74 -12.54 -11.95
CA ASP A 21 -15.32 -11.18 -12.32
C ASP A 21 -13.87 -11.17 -12.87
N GLY A 22 -13.40 -10.01 -13.31
CA GLY A 22 -12.02 -9.85 -13.80
C GLY A 22 -10.93 -10.10 -12.75
N ASP A 23 -11.29 -10.28 -11.47
CA ASP A 23 -10.36 -10.58 -10.38
C ASP A 23 -10.38 -12.08 -10.01
N LEU A 24 -11.11 -12.94 -10.75
CA LEU A 24 -11.31 -14.36 -10.42
C LEU A 24 -10.01 -15.12 -10.18
N ASP A 25 -9.01 -14.99 -11.06
CA ASP A 25 -7.73 -15.70 -10.94
C ASP A 25 -6.99 -15.30 -9.66
N ILE A 26 -7.03 -14.01 -9.33
CA ILE A 26 -6.42 -13.46 -8.13
C ILE A 26 -7.12 -14.01 -6.88
N ARG A 27 -8.46 -14.06 -6.91
CA ARG A 27 -9.27 -14.62 -5.82
C ARG A 27 -9.01 -16.11 -5.66
N LEU A 28 -8.96 -16.88 -6.74
CA LEU A 28 -8.69 -18.31 -6.72
C LEU A 28 -7.30 -18.61 -6.15
N HIS A 29 -6.28 -17.87 -6.57
CA HIS A 29 -4.94 -18.01 -6.00
C HIS A 29 -4.90 -17.65 -4.51
N SER A 30 -5.59 -16.58 -4.12
CA SER A 30 -5.70 -16.17 -2.71
C SER A 30 -6.42 -17.24 -1.86
N LEU A 31 -7.48 -17.86 -2.41
CA LEU A 31 -8.20 -18.97 -1.80
C LEU A 31 -7.33 -20.22 -1.66
N GLN A 32 -6.53 -20.57 -2.68
CA GLN A 32 -5.59 -21.69 -2.59
C GLN A 32 -4.54 -21.47 -1.50
N ARG A 33 -3.99 -20.25 -1.39
CA ARG A 33 -3.06 -19.90 -0.31
C ARG A 33 -3.72 -19.95 1.05
N MET A 34 -4.95 -19.45 1.17
CA MET A 34 -5.73 -19.52 2.40
C MET A 34 -6.02 -20.96 2.81
N ARG A 35 -6.40 -21.83 1.87
CA ARG A 35 -6.61 -23.26 2.12
C ARG A 35 -5.34 -23.93 2.64
N ARG A 36 -4.18 -23.69 2.01
CA ARG A 36 -2.89 -24.21 2.51
C ARG A 36 -2.62 -23.77 3.94
N TRP A 37 -2.84 -22.49 4.23
CA TRP A 37 -2.67 -21.92 5.56
C TRP A 37 -3.62 -22.56 6.59
N LEU A 38 -4.90 -22.75 6.26
CA LEU A 38 -5.88 -23.44 7.11
C LEU A 38 -5.52 -24.90 7.35
N SER A 39 -4.85 -25.56 6.40
CA SER A 39 -4.31 -26.92 6.57
C SER A 39 -2.95 -26.95 7.27
N HIS A 40 -2.57 -25.89 8.00
CA HIS A 40 -1.28 -25.73 8.69
C HIS A 40 -0.04 -25.86 7.78
N ARG A 41 -0.20 -25.66 6.47
CA ARG A 41 0.91 -25.62 5.52
C ARG A 41 1.34 -24.18 5.27
N GLN A 42 2.56 -24.00 4.79
CA GLN A 42 2.97 -22.71 4.29
C GLN A 42 2.03 -22.25 3.17
N ALA A 43 1.54 -21.01 3.26
CA ALA A 43 0.60 -20.45 2.29
C ALA A 43 1.16 -20.44 0.86
N GLY A 44 2.49 -20.43 0.70
CA GLY A 44 3.17 -20.25 -0.57
C GLY A 44 3.33 -18.77 -0.96
N PRO A 45 4.01 -18.47 -2.07
CA PRO A 45 4.24 -17.09 -2.53
C PRO A 45 2.94 -16.40 -2.97
N VAL A 46 2.93 -15.07 -2.94
CA VAL A 46 1.90 -14.27 -3.66
C VAL A 46 2.13 -14.38 -5.17
N MET A 47 1.10 -14.06 -5.98
CA MET A 47 1.31 -14.00 -7.44
C MET A 47 2.40 -12.97 -7.77
N ARG A 48 3.18 -13.23 -8.83
CA ARG A 48 4.26 -12.32 -9.25
C ARG A 48 3.78 -10.88 -9.42
N GLN A 49 2.63 -10.67 -10.04
CA GLN A 49 2.01 -9.34 -10.19
C GLN A 49 1.66 -8.66 -8.86
N GLN A 50 1.37 -9.44 -7.81
CA GLN A 50 1.07 -8.93 -6.47
C GLN A 50 2.33 -8.74 -5.60
N GLN A 51 3.52 -9.06 -6.12
CA GLN A 51 4.77 -8.85 -5.38
C GLN A 51 5.10 -7.36 -5.34
N ILE A 52 5.20 -6.83 -4.12
CA ILE A 52 5.57 -5.44 -3.89
C ILE A 52 7.09 -5.37 -3.73
N SER A 53 7.75 -4.51 -4.51
CA SER A 53 9.19 -4.27 -4.37
C SER A 53 9.53 -3.66 -3.01
N VAL A 54 10.76 -3.84 -2.54
CA VAL A 54 11.25 -3.27 -1.27
C VAL A 54 11.04 -1.75 -1.23
N PHE A 55 11.31 -1.06 -2.34
CA PHE A 55 11.08 0.38 -2.48
C PHE A 55 9.61 0.77 -2.28
N HIS A 56 8.68 0.09 -2.95
CA HIS A 56 7.25 0.38 -2.81
C HIS A 56 6.74 0.04 -1.41
N ARG A 57 7.20 -1.06 -0.81
CA ARG A 57 6.88 -1.41 0.58
C ARG A 57 7.31 -0.31 1.55
N HIS A 58 8.54 0.18 1.42
CA HIS A 58 9.03 1.30 2.22
C HIS A 58 8.16 2.55 2.02
N ARG A 59 7.85 2.89 0.75
CA ARG A 59 7.00 4.03 0.43
C ARG A 59 5.59 3.92 1.05
N PHE A 60 4.96 2.75 1.00
CA PHE A 60 3.65 2.54 1.63
C PHE A 60 3.70 2.65 3.16
N ILE A 61 4.77 2.15 3.79
CA ILE A 61 4.97 2.33 5.23
C ILE A 61 5.06 3.82 5.58
N LEU A 62 5.78 4.61 4.77
CA LEU A 62 5.85 6.06 5.01
C LEU A 62 4.48 6.73 4.87
N MET A 63 3.70 6.36 3.85
CA MET A 63 2.34 6.87 3.67
C MET A 63 1.43 6.57 4.85
N LEU A 64 1.47 5.34 5.37
CA LEU A 64 0.68 4.96 6.54
C LEU A 64 1.07 5.79 7.76
N ARG A 65 2.38 5.93 8.05
CA ARG A 65 2.87 6.78 9.16
C ARG A 65 2.42 8.24 9.04
N VAL A 66 2.43 8.78 7.82
CA VAL A 66 1.92 10.15 7.57
C VAL A 66 0.43 10.23 7.89
N LEU A 67 -0.37 9.26 7.46
CA LEU A 67 -1.80 9.25 7.72
C LEU A 67 -2.11 9.10 9.21
N ASP A 68 -1.36 8.26 9.92
CA ASP A 68 -1.50 8.10 11.36
C ASP A 68 -1.18 9.41 12.09
N GLY A 69 -0.07 10.07 11.76
CA GLY A 69 0.25 11.39 12.31
C GLY A 69 -0.82 12.46 11.99
N LEU A 70 -1.39 12.44 10.79
CA LEU A 70 -2.49 13.36 10.43
C LEU A 70 -3.77 13.05 11.22
N ARG A 71 -4.07 11.78 11.48
CA ARG A 71 -5.23 11.35 12.29
C ARG A 71 -5.08 11.76 13.75
N ASP A 72 -3.86 11.70 14.26
CA ASP A 72 -3.51 12.14 15.62
C ASP A 72 -3.43 13.67 15.76
N GLY A 73 -3.74 14.42 14.68
CA GLY A 73 -3.75 15.88 14.68
C GLY A 73 -2.37 16.53 14.58
N ALA A 74 -1.30 15.76 14.33
CA ALA A 74 0.05 16.31 14.19
C ALA A 74 0.15 17.26 13.00
N SER A 75 0.84 18.38 13.19
CA SER A 75 1.09 19.31 12.10
C SER A 75 2.02 18.68 11.05
N ARG A 76 1.91 19.13 9.79
CA ARG A 76 2.81 18.68 8.71
C ARG A 76 4.29 18.84 9.06
N ARG A 77 4.60 19.89 9.82
CA ARG A 77 5.95 20.21 10.27
C ARG A 77 6.45 19.18 11.29
N GLU A 78 5.60 18.77 12.23
CA GLU A 78 5.93 17.71 13.19
C GLU A 78 6.08 16.36 12.50
N ILE A 79 5.19 16.03 11.57
CA ILE A 79 5.28 14.80 10.77
C ILE A 79 6.61 14.78 10.00
N ALA A 80 6.96 15.86 9.29
CA ALA A 80 8.24 15.97 8.60
C ALA A 80 9.44 15.84 9.55
N SER A 81 9.32 16.36 10.77
CA SER A 81 10.42 16.28 11.74
C SER A 81 10.74 14.86 12.18
N VAL A 82 9.71 14.01 12.29
CA VAL A 82 9.86 12.60 12.64
C VAL A 82 10.31 11.77 11.44
N MET A 83 9.84 12.14 10.25
CA MET A 83 10.02 11.34 9.03
C MET A 83 11.33 11.61 8.30
N PHE A 84 11.86 12.83 8.36
CA PHE A 84 13.00 13.26 7.57
C PHE A 84 14.12 13.85 8.43
N ASN A 85 13.84 14.88 9.23
CA ASN A 85 14.85 15.54 10.05
C ASN A 85 14.24 16.27 11.25
N ARG A 86 14.68 15.93 12.47
CA ARG A 86 14.19 16.51 13.72
C ARG A 86 14.33 18.04 13.78
N ASN A 87 15.33 18.60 13.11
CA ASN A 87 15.58 20.05 13.06
C ASN A 87 14.41 20.84 12.44
N PHE A 88 13.51 20.19 11.69
CA PHE A 88 12.32 20.86 11.21
C PHE A 88 11.43 21.40 12.33
N ARG A 89 11.58 20.99 13.59
CA ARG A 89 10.87 21.63 14.72
C ARG A 89 11.38 23.02 15.08
N THR A 90 12.65 23.34 14.78
CA THR A 90 13.33 24.52 15.29
C THR A 90 13.56 25.62 14.25
N ILE A 91 13.63 25.28 12.95
CA ILE A 91 13.86 26.25 11.87
C ILE A 91 12.80 27.36 11.78
N SER A 92 13.07 28.46 11.07
CA SER A 92 12.08 29.51 10.90
C SER A 92 10.89 29.05 10.03
N ALA A 93 9.75 29.74 10.13
CA ALA A 93 8.59 29.44 9.29
C ALA A 93 8.88 29.65 7.79
N VAL A 94 9.65 30.68 7.44
CA VAL A 94 10.07 30.99 6.07
C VAL A 94 10.98 29.89 5.53
N GLU A 95 11.97 29.47 6.32
CA GLU A 95 12.87 28.38 5.95
C GLU A 95 12.11 27.08 5.73
N TRP A 96 11.21 26.72 6.65
CA TRP A 96 10.33 25.56 6.51
C TRP A 96 9.53 25.61 5.20
N GLN A 97 9.00 26.78 4.85
CA GLN A 97 8.17 26.98 3.67
C GLN A 97 8.92 26.66 2.36
N ASN A 98 10.24 26.88 2.35
CA ASN A 98 11.13 26.70 1.21
C ASN A 98 11.80 25.30 1.13
N THR A 99 11.61 24.45 2.15
CA THR A 99 12.19 23.10 2.16
C THR A 99 11.65 22.19 1.05
N SER A 100 12.53 21.32 0.54
CA SER A 100 12.13 20.26 -0.41
C SER A 100 11.24 19.21 0.26
N GLU A 101 11.43 19.00 1.55
CA GLU A 101 10.79 18.01 2.41
C GLU A 101 9.34 18.38 2.67
N ARG A 102 9.01 19.67 2.79
CA ARG A 102 7.61 20.13 2.80
C ARG A 102 6.89 19.70 1.53
N ARG A 103 7.51 19.92 0.35
CA ARG A 103 6.93 19.52 -0.95
C ARG A 103 6.86 18.00 -1.08
N HIS A 104 7.89 17.29 -0.61
CA HIS A 104 7.89 15.83 -0.58
C HIS A 104 6.76 15.28 0.29
N LEU A 105 6.61 15.80 1.52
CA LEU A 105 5.52 15.43 2.43
C LEU A 105 4.15 15.72 1.82
N ALA A 106 3.97 16.89 1.20
CA ALA A 106 2.70 17.23 0.56
C ALA A 106 2.31 16.21 -0.51
N ARG A 107 3.26 15.80 -1.38
CA ARG A 107 3.03 14.73 -2.37
C ARG A 107 2.71 13.40 -1.71
N LEU A 108 3.42 13.05 -0.64
CA LEU A 108 3.20 11.81 0.10
C LEU A 108 1.80 11.78 0.74
N ILE A 109 1.32 12.89 1.29
CA ILE A 109 -0.03 13.03 1.86
C ILE A 109 -1.09 12.81 0.78
N VAL A 110 -0.96 13.46 -0.38
CA VAL A 110 -1.93 13.31 -1.48
C VAL A 110 -1.99 11.86 -1.94
N GLU A 111 -0.83 11.24 -2.15
CA GLU A 111 -0.78 9.84 -2.60
C GLU A 111 -1.29 8.87 -1.53
N ALA A 112 -0.99 9.11 -0.25
CA ALA A 112 -1.49 8.28 0.84
C ALA A 112 -3.02 8.29 0.93
N LYS A 113 -3.64 9.48 0.77
CA LYS A 113 -5.10 9.62 0.73
C LYS A 113 -5.70 8.89 -0.47
N ASP A 114 -5.10 9.01 -1.65
CA ASP A 114 -5.52 8.29 -2.86
C ASP A 114 -5.54 6.76 -2.62
N TYR A 115 -4.49 6.22 -1.99
CA TYR A 115 -4.45 4.80 -1.67
C TYR A 115 -5.55 4.38 -0.69
N VAL A 116 -5.80 5.14 0.38
CA VAL A 116 -6.84 4.78 1.36
C VAL A 116 -8.25 4.95 0.78
N CYS A 117 -8.47 5.92 -0.10
CA CYS A 117 -9.74 6.15 -0.78
C CYS A 117 -10.02 5.17 -1.94
N GLY A 118 -9.41 3.98 -1.93
CA GLY A 118 -9.67 2.91 -2.90
C GLY A 118 -8.50 2.58 -3.83
N GLY A 119 -7.47 3.44 -3.90
CA GLY A 119 -6.27 3.19 -4.69
C GLY A 119 -5.51 1.92 -4.27
N TYR A 120 -5.68 1.46 -3.03
CA TYR A 120 -5.09 0.20 -2.54
C TYR A 120 -5.53 -1.03 -3.36
N ARG A 121 -6.71 -1.00 -3.98
CA ARG A 121 -7.22 -2.12 -4.81
C ARG A 121 -6.31 -2.39 -6.00
N ARG A 122 -5.65 -1.36 -6.55
CA ARG A 122 -4.65 -1.52 -7.62
C ARG A 122 -3.50 -2.42 -7.18
N ILE A 123 -3.02 -2.26 -5.94
CA ILE A 123 -1.95 -3.10 -5.38
C ILE A 123 -2.44 -4.55 -5.24
N LEU A 124 -3.65 -4.74 -4.72
CA LEU A 124 -4.23 -6.08 -4.52
C LEU A 124 -4.46 -6.83 -5.83
N ARG A 125 -4.79 -6.10 -6.89
CA ARG A 125 -4.93 -6.62 -8.26
C ARG A 125 -3.59 -6.85 -8.96
N GLY A 126 -2.47 -6.53 -8.32
CA GLY A 126 -1.15 -6.62 -8.94
C GLY A 126 -0.88 -5.55 -10.01
N GLY A 127 -1.68 -4.48 -10.02
CA GLY A 127 -1.44 -3.31 -10.85
C GLY A 127 -0.25 -2.50 -10.36
N ALA A 128 0.41 -1.80 -11.28
CA ALA A 128 1.56 -0.97 -10.98
C ALA A 128 1.19 0.15 -9.98
N PRO A 129 2.02 0.41 -8.96
CA PRO A 129 1.86 1.58 -8.09
C PRO A 129 1.90 2.87 -8.91
N LYS A 130 1.26 3.95 -8.41
CA LYS A 130 1.10 5.19 -9.18
C LYS A 130 2.41 5.75 -9.73
N GLY A 131 3.50 5.70 -8.94
CA GLY A 131 4.83 6.12 -9.37
C GLY A 131 5.39 5.34 -10.57
N GLN A 132 4.93 4.11 -10.80
CA GLN A 132 5.31 3.27 -11.93
C GLN A 132 4.38 3.45 -13.15
N LEU A 133 3.13 3.89 -12.95
CA LEU A 133 2.22 4.23 -14.06
C LEU A 133 2.77 5.37 -14.93
N PHE A 134 3.34 6.41 -14.31
CA PHE A 134 3.97 7.52 -15.04
C PHE A 134 5.23 7.09 -15.80
N ARG A 135 5.98 6.14 -15.24
CA ARG A 135 7.19 5.61 -15.89
C ARG A 135 6.86 4.69 -17.07
N ASN A 136 5.78 3.91 -16.97
CA ASN A 136 5.35 3.01 -18.05
C ASN A 136 4.67 3.77 -19.20
N ALA A 137 3.90 4.82 -18.91
CA ALA A 137 3.28 5.67 -19.94
C ALA A 137 4.35 6.30 -20.85
N GLY A 138 5.42 6.86 -20.27
CA GLY A 138 6.52 7.44 -21.07
C GLY A 138 7.39 6.41 -21.81
N ASN A 139 7.27 5.11 -21.51
CA ASN A 139 8.02 4.05 -22.19
C ASN A 139 7.25 3.45 -23.38
N GLN A 140 5.92 3.63 -23.42
CA GLN A 140 5.06 3.21 -24.53
C GLN A 140 5.19 4.15 -25.74
N ASP A 141 5.49 5.43 -25.50
CA ASP A 141 5.70 6.43 -26.56
C ASP A 141 7.04 6.24 -27.31
N VAL A 142 8.04 5.60 -26.68
CA VAL A 142 9.38 5.38 -27.27
C VAL A 142 9.46 4.05 -28.04
N THR A 143 8.54 3.11 -27.81
CA THR A 143 8.54 1.81 -28.50
C THR A 143 7.63 1.80 -29.74
N SER A 144 7.02 2.94 -30.08
CA SER A 144 6.08 3.10 -31.20
C SER A 144 6.65 3.96 -32.34
N ALA A 145 7.98 4.15 -32.38
CA ALA A 145 8.71 4.86 -33.44
C ALA A 145 9.85 3.98 -33.96
#